data_AF-A0A2E2Q632-F1
#
_entry.id   AF-A0A2E2Q632-F1
#
_cell.length_a   1.000
_cell.length_b   1.000
_cell.length_c   1.000
_cell.angle_alpha   90.00
_cell.angle_beta   90.00
_cell.angle_gamma   90.00
#
_symmetry.space_group_name_H-M   'P 1'
#
loop_
_entity.id
_entity.type
_entity.pdbx_description
1 polymer ?
#
loop_
_entity_poly.entity_id
_entity_poly.type
_entity_poly.pdbx_seq_one_letter_code
_entity_poly.pdbx_strand_id
1 'polypeptide(L)'
;MDHARDLAPVVNRIKRAQGQLAGVLRMIEEGRELDDVLNQLKAVSKALDRAGFALVTQDLRQALVSGGAVSEADLDAYEKHFLSLS
;
A
#
# COMPACT_ATOMS: atom_id res chain seq x y z
N MET A 1 -18.78 -13.00 16.71
CA MET A 1 -17.35 -13.28 16.53
C MET A 1 -16.80 -12.13 15.71
N ASP A 2 -16.13 -11.18 16.36
CA ASP A 2 -15.46 -10.08 15.67
C ASP A 2 -14.20 -10.63 15.02
N HIS A 3 -14.20 -10.77 13.69
CA HIS A 3 -13.00 -11.15 12.95
C HIS A 3 -12.10 -9.92 12.88
N ALA A 4 -11.29 -9.72 13.91
CA ALA A 4 -10.27 -8.70 13.91
C ALA A 4 -9.42 -8.85 12.64
N ARG A 5 -9.44 -7.81 11.79
CA ARG A 5 -8.68 -7.74 10.55
C ARG A 5 -7.21 -8.02 10.84
N ASP A 6 -6.66 -9.10 10.29
CA ASP A 6 -5.21 -9.34 10.38
C ASP A 6 -4.46 -8.40 9.45
N LEU A 7 -4.19 -7.20 9.96
CA LEU A 7 -3.45 -6.15 9.28
C LEU A 7 -1.93 -6.32 9.43
N ALA A 8 -1.43 -7.32 10.16
CA ALA A 8 0.00 -7.49 10.40
C ALA A 8 0.83 -7.56 9.10
N PRO A 9 0.38 -8.27 8.03
CA PRO A 9 1.09 -8.29 6.76
C PRO A 9 1.17 -6.92 6.08
N VAL A 10 0.10 -6.11 6.18
CA VAL A 10 0.07 -4.74 5.63
C VAL A 10 0.99 -3.84 6.44
N VAL A 11 0.89 -3.87 7.78
CA VAL A 11 1.76 -3.09 8.68
C VAL A 11 3.23 -3.38 8.38
N ASN A 12 3.59 -4.66 8.17
CA ASN A 12 4.95 -5.04 7.82
C ASN A 12 5.40 -4.48 6.46
N ARG A 13 4.50 -4.36 5.48
CA ARG A 13 4.80 -3.71 4.19
C ARG A 13 5.03 -2.21 4.36
N ILE A 14 4.16 -1.53 5.13
CA ILE A 14 4.28 -0.10 5.40
C ILE A 14 5.57 0.21 6.15
N LYS A 15 5.92 -0.57 7.19
CA LYS A 15 7.20 -0.42 7.90
C LYS A 15 8.41 -0.55 6.98
N ARG A 16 8.37 -1.47 6.00
CA ARG A 16 9.43 -1.59 4.99
C ARG A 16 9.49 -0.36 4.08
N ALA A 17 8.35 0.11 3.58
CA ALA A 17 8.29 1.32 2.77
C ALA A 17 8.81 2.56 3.53
N GLN A 18 8.51 2.67 4.82
CA GLN A 18 9.05 3.71 5.71
C GLN A 18 10.59 3.64 5.78
N GLY A 19 11.17 2.45 5.96
CA GLY A 19 12.62 2.26 5.96
C GLY A 19 13.27 2.62 4.62
N GLN A 20 12.62 2.31 3.50
CA GLN A 20 13.09 2.70 2.17
C GLN A 20 13.03 4.22 1.99
N LEU A 21 11.96 4.88 2.44
CA LEU A 21 11.83 6.34 2.38
C LEU A 21 12.89 7.04 3.24
N ALA A 22 13.19 6.51 4.43
CA ALA A 22 14.32 6.99 5.23
C ALA A 22 15.68 6.78 4.53
N GLY A 23 15.79 5.77 3.66
CA GLY A 23 16.94 5.61 2.76
C GLY A 23 17.02 6.70 1.70
N VAL A 24 15.90 7.00 1.03
CA VAL A 24 15.80 8.10 0.05
C VAL A 24 16.20 9.44 0.66
N LEU A 25 15.71 9.75 1.87
CA LEU A 25 16.06 11.00 2.56
C LEU A 25 17.57 11.12 2.75
N ARG A 26 18.22 10.06 3.26
CA ARG A 26 19.68 10.03 3.41
C ARG A 26 20.41 10.20 2.09
N MET A 27 19.93 9.59 1.01
CA MET A 27 20.52 9.77 -0.32
C MET A 27 20.49 11.22 -0.78
N ILE A 28 19.41 11.94 -0.49
CA ILE A 28 19.29 13.37 -0.81
C ILE A 28 20.27 14.19 0.05
N GLU A 29 20.32 13.91 1.36
CA GLU A 29 21.24 14.59 2.29
C GLU A 29 22.72 14.36 1.95
N GLU A 30 23.06 13.16 1.43
CA GLU A 30 24.40 12.78 0.96
C GLU A 30 24.73 13.34 -0.44
N GLY A 31 23.79 13.99 -1.13
CA GLY A 31 24.02 14.54 -2.46
C GLY A 31 24.20 13.48 -3.56
N ARG A 32 23.54 12.33 -3.44
CA ARG A 32 23.53 11.26 -4.46
C ARG A 32 22.99 11.77 -5.80
N GLU A 33 23.34 11.06 -6.88
CA GLU A 33 22.83 11.31 -8.23
C GLU A 33 21.29 11.30 -8.28
N LEU A 34 20.73 12.24 -9.05
CA LEU A 34 19.28 12.41 -9.17
C LEU A 34 18.59 11.13 -9.66
N ASP A 35 19.16 10.46 -10.66
CA ASP A 35 18.57 9.24 -11.23
C ASP A 35 18.50 8.10 -10.20
N ASP A 36 19.49 7.98 -9.33
CA ASP A 36 19.49 7.01 -8.23
C ASP A 36 18.38 7.31 -7.22
N VAL A 37 18.22 8.58 -6.83
CA VAL A 37 17.16 9.03 -5.92
C VAL A 37 15.78 8.77 -6.54
N LEU A 38 15.58 9.11 -7.82
CA LEU A 38 14.34 8.86 -8.54
C LEU A 38 14.01 7.37 -8.65
N ASN A 39 15.02 6.52 -8.89
CA ASN A 39 14.84 5.08 -8.94
C ASN A 39 14.41 4.51 -7.58
N GLN A 40 15.00 4.98 -6.48
CA GLN A 40 14.57 4.56 -5.14
C GLN A 40 13.18 5.08 -4.78
N LEU A 41 12.85 6.33 -5.11
CA LEU A 41 11.49 6.86 -4.94
C LEU A 41 10.44 6.02 -5.68
N LYS A 42 10.70 5.64 -6.93
CA LYS A 42 9.83 4.74 -7.70
C LYS A 42 9.67 3.38 -6.99
N ALA A 43 10.75 2.84 -6.42
CA ALA A 43 10.68 1.59 -5.66
C ALA A 43 9.83 1.73 -4.38
N VAL A 44 9.91 2.87 -3.68
CA VAL A 44 9.05 3.17 -2.52
C VAL A 44 7.58 3.29 -2.95
N SER A 45 7.28 4.05 -4.00
CA SER A 45 5.92 4.18 -4.54
C SER A 45 5.32 2.80 -4.82
N LYS A 46 6.04 1.96 -5.57
CA LYS A 46 5.60 0.60 -5.91
C LYS A 46 5.43 -0.31 -4.68
N ALA A 47 6.11 -0.04 -3.57
CA ALA A 47 5.91 -0.77 -2.33
C ALA A 47 4.62 -0.31 -1.61
N LEU A 48 4.34 0.99 -1.63
CA LEU A 48 3.11 1.58 -1.10
C LEU A 48 1.88 1.13 -1.90
N ASP A 49 1.94 1.12 -3.23
CA ASP A 49 0.83 0.66 -4.08
C ASP A 49 0.43 -0.77 -3.76
N ARG A 50 1.43 -1.64 -3.57
CA ARG A 50 1.20 -3.04 -3.16
C ARG A 50 0.63 -3.16 -1.75
N ALA A 51 0.97 -2.26 -0.84
CA ALA A 51 0.39 -2.23 0.49
C ALA A 51 -1.08 -1.79 0.45
N GLY A 52 -1.39 -0.77 -0.35
CA GLY A 52 -2.76 -0.31 -0.63
C GLY A 52 -3.62 -1.41 -1.24
N PHE A 53 -3.12 -2.11 -2.26
CA PHE A 53 -3.84 -3.25 -2.85
C PHE A 53 -4.12 -4.36 -1.85
N ALA A 54 -3.15 -4.68 -0.99
CA ALA A 54 -3.33 -5.70 0.03
C ALA A 54 -4.42 -5.33 1.06
N LEU A 55 -4.55 -4.04 1.41
CA LEU A 55 -5.62 -3.55 2.28
C LEU A 55 -7.00 -3.76 1.67
N VAL A 56 -7.19 -3.29 0.43
CA VAL A 56 -8.46 -3.41 -0.30
C VAL A 56 -8.84 -4.88 -0.47
N THR A 57 -7.88 -5.72 -0.89
CA THR A 57 -8.10 -7.17 -1.08
C THR A 57 -8.53 -7.85 0.23
N GLN A 58 -7.98 -7.42 1.36
CA GLN A 58 -8.33 -7.98 2.66
C GLN A 58 -9.76 -7.59 3.07
N ASP A 59 -10.18 -6.36 2.77
CA ASP A 59 -11.54 -5.87 3.04
C ASP A 59 -12.57 -6.63 2.19
N LEU A 60 -12.30 -6.79 0.90
CA LEU A 60 -13.10 -7.62 -0.02
C LEU A 60 -13.24 -9.07 0.48
N ARG A 61 -12.12 -9.69 0.89
CA ARG A 61 -12.12 -11.06 1.42
C ARG A 61 -12.95 -11.15 2.70
N GLN A 62 -12.87 -10.15 3.57
CA GLN A 62 -13.62 -10.14 4.83
C GLN A 62 -15.13 -10.06 4.58
N ALA A 63 -15.57 -9.23 3.64
CA ALA A 63 -16.97 -9.13 3.24
C ALA A 63 -17.50 -10.48 2.75
N LEU A 64 -16.76 -11.16 1.87
CA LEU A 64 -17.09 -12.49 1.36
C LEU A 64 -17.19 -13.55 2.47
N VAL A 65 -16.25 -13.56 3.42
CA VAL A 65 -16.20 -14.55 4.51
C VAL A 65 -17.29 -14.31 5.56
N SER A 66 -17.63 -13.04 5.82
CA SER A 66 -18.60 -12.68 6.87
C SER A 66 -20.05 -12.79 6.42
N GLY A 67 -20.30 -13.21 5.17
CA GLY A 67 -21.64 -13.15 4.55
C GLY A 67 -22.15 -11.72 4.36
N GLY A 68 -21.25 -10.73 4.39
CA GLY A 68 -21.56 -9.35 4.07
C GLY A 68 -21.56 -9.13 2.55
N ALA A 69 -22.19 -8.05 2.12
CA ALA A 69 -22.10 -7.59 0.74
C ALA A 69 -21.15 -6.39 0.67
N VAL A 70 -20.27 -6.39 -0.33
CA VAL A 70 -19.58 -5.17 -0.79
C VAL A 70 -20.57 -4.44 -1.69
N SER A 71 -20.88 -3.18 -1.41
CA SER A 71 -21.80 -2.42 -2.27
C SER A 71 -21.14 -2.06 -3.60
N GLU A 72 -21.95 -1.76 -4.61
CA GLU A 72 -21.44 -1.25 -5.91
C GLU A 72 -20.64 0.05 -5.71
N ALA A 73 -21.07 0.91 -4.78
CA ALA A 73 -20.34 2.12 -4.40
C ALA A 73 -18.96 1.83 -3.77
N ASP A 74 -18.82 0.76 -2.99
CA ASP A 74 -17.53 0.35 -2.43
C ASP A 74 -16.59 -0.15 -3.54
N LEU A 75 -17.13 -0.92 -4.51
CA LEU A 75 -16.37 -1.38 -5.67
C LEU A 75 -15.86 -0.21 -6.53
N ASP A 76 -16.73 0.78 -6.81
CA ASP A 76 -16.35 2.00 -7.53
C ASP A 76 -15.24 2.78 -6.78
N ALA A 77 -15.36 2.88 -5.46
CA ALA A 77 -14.35 3.52 -4.63
C ALA A 77 -13.00 2.78 -4.67
N TYR A 78 -13.03 1.45 -4.60
CA TYR A 78 -11.82 0.63 -4.71
C TYR A 78 -11.20 0.72 -6.11
N GLU A 79 -11.99 0.70 -7.18
CA GLU A 79 -11.51 0.87 -8.55
C GLU A 79 -10.83 2.23 -8.73
N LYS A 80 -11.49 3.31 -8.29
CA LYS A 80 -10.91 4.66 -8.34
C LYS A 80 -9.60 4.76 -7.57
N HIS A 81 -9.55 4.18 -6.36
CA HIS A 81 -8.30 4.12 -5.61
C HIS A 81 -7.23 3.33 -6.35
N PHE A 82 -7.58 2.20 -6.95
CA PHE A 82 -6.62 1.37 -7.68
C PHE A 82 -6.05 2.07 -8.91
N LEU A 83 -6.89 2.73 -9.71
CA LEU A 83 -6.46 3.51 -10.89
C LEU A 83 -5.62 4.75 -10.52
N SER A 84 -5.68 5.22 -9.27
CA SER A 84 -4.84 6.31 -8.78
C SER A 84 -3.47 5.86 -8.26
N LEU A 85 -3.26 4.54 -8.08
CA LEU A 85 -2.00 3.94 -7.63
C LEU A 85 -1.06 3.55 -8.80
N SER A 86 -1.49 3.79 -10.05
CA SER A 86 -0.75 3.53 -11.29
C SER A 86 -0.30 4.82 -11.96
#